data_AF-A0A6G0YE40-F1
#
_entry.id   AF-A0A6G0YE40-F1
#
_cell.length_a   1.000
_cell.length_b   1.000
_cell.length_c   1.000
_cell.angle_alpha   90.00
_cell.angle_beta   90.00
_cell.angle_gamma   90.00
#
_symmetry.space_group_name_H-M   'P 1'
#
loop_
_entity.id
_entity.type
_entity.pdbx_description
1 polymer ?
#
loop_
_entity_poly.entity_id
_entity_poly.type
_entity_poly.pdbx_seq_one_letter_code
_entity_poly.pdbx_strand_id
1 'polypeptide(L)'
;LLDGRQSRYRSCCCNNMTDKIDLRENIYLIKHTTHQFFGCKLPSNKQVLRVLFHNMRKVKLSLRDSARLVIEEVIIFWQKARIPNREIRH
;
A
#
# COMPACT_ATOMS: atom_id res chain seq x y z
N LEU A 1 -2.28 23.27 -10.56
CA LEU A 1 -2.49 22.83 -9.16
C LEU A 1 -2.22 21.32 -9.10
N LEU A 2 -0.94 20.92 -9.22
CA LEU A 2 -0.52 19.53 -9.18
C LEU A 2 -0.05 19.24 -7.77
N ASP A 3 -0.86 18.46 -7.05
CA ASP A 3 -0.66 18.10 -5.66
C ASP A 3 0.56 17.19 -5.52
N GLY A 4 1.72 17.79 -5.22
CA GLY A 4 2.51 17.49 -4.02
C GLY A 4 3.01 16.07 -3.71
N ARG A 5 2.75 15.04 -4.53
CA ARG A 5 3.26 13.67 -4.25
C ARG A 5 4.65 13.41 -4.84
N GLN A 6 5.58 14.33 -4.59
CA GLN A 6 6.99 14.09 -4.86
C GLN A 6 7.63 13.43 -3.63
N SER A 7 8.31 12.31 -3.85
CA SER A 7 9.29 11.69 -2.94
C SER A 7 8.75 10.92 -1.72
N ARG A 8 8.27 9.68 -1.95
CA ARG A 8 8.16 8.66 -0.87
C ARG A 8 9.04 7.42 -1.08
N TYR A 9 10.15 7.60 -1.78
CA TYR A 9 11.21 6.60 -1.89
C TYR A 9 12.26 6.74 -0.76
N ARG A 10 11.81 6.94 0.49
CA ARG A 10 12.74 7.01 1.62
C ARG A 10 13.08 5.62 2.13
N SER A 11 14.39 5.45 2.32
CA SER A 11 15.15 4.39 2.99
C SER A 11 14.37 3.50 3.96
N CYS A 12 14.71 2.21 3.96
CA CYS A 12 14.29 1.21 4.94
C CYS A 12 14.69 1.63 6.36
N CYS A 13 13.85 2.41 7.03
CA CYS A 13 13.87 2.55 8.48
C CYS A 13 12.66 1.77 9.02
N CYS A 14 12.94 0.69 9.75
CA CYS A 14 11.96 -0.15 10.41
C CYS A 14 11.29 0.62 11.56
N ASN A 15 10.41 1.57 11.25
CA ASN A 15 9.62 2.27 12.26
C ASN A 15 8.23 1.64 12.33
N ASN A 16 7.94 0.95 13.43
CA ASN A 16 6.59 0.54 13.80
C ASN A 16 5.82 1.79 14.25
N MET A 17 5.28 2.54 13.28
CA MET A 17 4.32 3.60 13.58
C MET A 17 2.95 2.95 13.81
N THR A 18 2.52 2.87 15.06
CA THR A 18 1.18 2.40 15.42
C THR A 18 0.16 3.47 15.03
N ASP A 19 -0.55 3.23 13.92
CA ASP A 19 -1.73 4.01 13.55
C ASP A 19 -2.76 3.95 14.69
N LYS A 20 -3.28 5.11 15.13
CA LYS A 20 -4.38 5.20 16.09
C LYS A 20 -5.59 4.43 15.55
N ILE A 21 -6.11 3.49 16.35
CA ILE A 21 -7.21 2.62 15.95
C ILE A 21 -8.52 3.41 16.03
N ASP A 22 -9.05 3.86 14.88
CA ASP A 22 -10.44 4.29 14.78
C ASP A 22 -11.34 3.08 14.56
N LEU A 23 -12.25 2.82 15.51
CA LEU A 23 -13.15 1.68 15.46
C LEU A 23 -14.14 1.75 14.27
N ARG A 24 -14.43 2.95 13.74
CA ARG A 24 -15.26 3.13 12.54
C ARG A 24 -14.55 2.73 11.26
N GLU A 25 -13.23 2.61 11.30
CA GLU A 25 -12.41 2.16 10.19
C GLU A 25 -12.15 0.66 10.21
N ASN A 26 -12.71 -0.06 11.19
CA ASN A 26 -12.53 -1.49 11.29
C ASN A 26 -13.20 -2.22 10.12
N ILE A 27 -12.39 -2.94 9.35
CA ILE A 27 -12.85 -3.86 8.31
C ILE A 27 -12.72 -5.27 8.85
N TYR A 28 -13.78 -6.07 8.69
CA TYR A 28 -13.79 -7.49 9.10
C TYR A 28 -12.54 -8.20 8.56
N LEU A 29 -11.85 -8.98 9.41
CA LEU A 29 -10.55 -9.66 9.18
C LEU A 29 -9.30 -8.76 9.04
N ILE A 30 -9.42 -7.59 8.41
CA ILE A 30 -8.31 -6.65 8.17
C ILE A 30 -7.93 -5.89 9.46
N LYS A 31 -8.93 -5.60 10.30
CA LYS A 31 -8.91 -4.67 11.43
C LYS A 31 -8.74 -3.23 10.93
N HIS A 32 -7.55 -2.65 10.96
CA HIS A 32 -7.29 -1.28 10.52
C HIS A 32 -6.77 -1.19 9.07
N THR A 33 -6.95 -0.04 8.44
CA THR A 33 -6.32 0.30 7.14
C THR A 33 -5.00 1.03 7.36
N THR A 34 -4.07 0.96 6.41
CA THR A 34 -2.76 1.63 6.47
C THR A 34 -2.52 2.38 5.17
N HIS A 35 -1.95 3.58 5.24
CA HIS A 35 -1.70 4.37 4.03
C HIS A 35 -0.68 3.69 3.10
N GLN A 36 0.34 3.02 3.66
CA GLN A 36 1.48 2.52 2.91
C GLN A 36 2.05 1.22 3.48
N PHE A 37 2.87 0.55 2.68
CA PHE A 37 3.70 -0.56 3.14
C PHE A 37 4.90 -0.04 3.95
N PHE A 38 5.18 -0.69 5.07
CA PHE A 38 6.34 -0.40 5.91
C PHE A 38 7.28 -1.62 5.97
N GLY A 39 8.59 -1.37 5.94
CA GLY A 39 9.64 -2.38 6.11
C GLY A 39 10.30 -2.84 4.81
N CYS A 40 11.17 -3.86 4.93
CA CYS A 40 11.97 -4.40 3.84
C CYS A 40 11.55 -5.81 3.40
N LYS A 41 10.49 -6.36 4.03
CA LYS A 41 9.94 -7.69 3.71
C LYS A 41 8.85 -7.55 2.65
N LEU A 42 8.61 -8.63 1.90
CA LEU A 42 7.48 -8.69 0.99
C LEU A 42 6.16 -8.46 1.75
N PRO A 43 5.24 -7.66 1.20
CA PRO A 43 3.96 -7.41 1.84
C PRO A 43 3.10 -8.68 1.81
N SER A 44 2.50 -9.01 2.95
CA SER A 44 1.49 -10.08 3.05
C SER A 44 0.17 -9.67 2.37
N ASN A 45 -0.64 -10.64 1.96
CA ASN A 45 -1.98 -10.38 1.39
C ASN A 45 -2.82 -9.47 2.29
N LYS A 46 -2.72 -9.64 3.61
CA LYS A 46 -3.41 -8.78 4.57
C LYS A 46 -2.94 -7.33 4.47
N GLN A 47 -1.64 -7.08 4.39
CA GLN A 47 -1.08 -5.73 4.24
C GLN A 47 -1.48 -5.10 2.90
N VAL A 48 -1.47 -5.88 1.82
CA VAL A 48 -1.93 -5.42 0.49
C VAL A 48 -3.37 -4.94 0.56
N LEU A 49 -4.25 -5.73 1.18
CA LEU A 49 -5.65 -5.36 1.37
C LEU A 49 -5.82 -4.13 2.27
N ARG A 50 -4.99 -3.95 3.31
CA ARG A 50 -5.03 -2.76 4.17
C ARG A 50 -4.82 -1.46 3.39
N VAL A 51 -3.85 -1.45 2.48
CA VAL A 51 -3.54 -0.29 1.62
C VAL A 51 -4.63 -0.10 0.56
N LEU A 52 -5.13 -1.18 -0.03
CA LEU A 52 -6.25 -1.11 -0.98
C LEU A 52 -7.49 -0.45 -0.36
N PHE A 53 -7.89 -0.91 0.82
CA PHE A 53 -9.04 -0.35 1.51
C PHE A 53 -8.81 1.06 2.03
N HIS A 54 -7.57 1.43 2.36
CA HIS A 54 -7.22 2.81 2.68
C HIS A 54 -7.52 3.73 1.48
N ASN A 55 -7.06 3.37 0.29
CA ASN A 55 -7.29 4.13 -0.94
C ASN A 55 -8.78 4.27 -1.27
N MET A 56 -9.55 3.20 -1.09
CA MET A 56 -10.98 3.22 -1.36
C MET A 56 -11.78 4.02 -0.31
N ARG A 57 -11.51 3.83 1.00
CA ARG A 57 -12.33 4.42 2.06
C ARG A 57 -11.92 5.83 2.46
N LYS A 58 -10.61 6.11 2.50
CA LYS A 58 -10.07 7.41 2.95
C LYS A 58 -9.79 8.34 1.78
N VAL A 59 -9.11 7.83 0.75
CA VAL A 59 -8.74 8.62 -0.44
C VAL A 59 -9.90 8.70 -1.44
N LYS A 60 -10.92 7.84 -1.31
CA LYS A 60 -12.11 7.77 -2.17
C LYS A 60 -11.79 7.52 -3.65
N LEU A 61 -10.72 6.77 -3.91
CA LEU A 61 -10.37 6.32 -5.26
C LEU A 61 -11.26 5.17 -5.70
N SER A 62 -11.45 5.02 -7.02
CA SER A 62 -12.13 3.85 -7.57
C SER A 62 -11.38 2.57 -7.21
N LEU A 63 -12.06 1.42 -7.25
CA LEU A 63 -11.39 0.13 -7.04
C LEU A 63 -10.25 -0.08 -8.05
N ARG A 64 -10.45 0.36 -9.30
CA ARG A 64 -9.45 0.24 -10.37
C ARG A 64 -8.21 1.07 -10.07
N ASP A 65 -8.38 2.35 -9.74
CA ASP A 65 -7.25 3.24 -9.45
C ASP A 65 -6.53 2.82 -8.16
N SER A 66 -7.30 2.42 -7.15
CA SER A 66 -6.76 1.90 -5.89
C SER A 66 -5.91 0.65 -6.11
N ALA A 67 -6.41 -0.30 -6.91
CA ALA A 67 -5.70 -1.54 -7.23
C ALA A 67 -4.44 -1.28 -8.03
N ARG A 68 -4.50 -0.38 -9.02
CA ARG A 68 -3.33 0.03 -9.81
C ARG A 68 -2.21 0.57 -8.92
N LEU A 69 -2.52 1.52 -8.03
CA LEU A 69 -1.53 2.10 -7.10
C LEU A 69 -0.92 1.04 -6.19
N VAL A 70 -1.74 0.14 -5.65
CA VAL A 70 -1.27 -0.95 -4.79
C VAL A 70 -0.35 -1.91 -5.54
N ILE A 71 -0.68 -2.25 -6.80
CA ILE A 71 0.15 -3.12 -7.65
C ILE A 71 1.50 -2.45 -7.92
N GLU A 72 1.50 -1.17 -8.31
CA GLU A 72 2.72 -0.38 -8.54
C GLU A 72 3.62 -0.36 -7.29
N GLU A 73 3.05 -0.19 -6.09
CA GLU A 73 3.82 -0.28 -4.84
C GLU A 73 4.37 -1.68 -4.56
N VAL A 74 3.58 -2.75 -4.77
CA VAL A 74 4.01 -4.14 -4.52
C VAL A 74 5.12 -4.57 -5.50
N ILE A 75 5.05 -4.13 -6.75
CA ILE A 75 6.07 -4.42 -7.77
C ILE A 75 7.46 -3.94 -7.31
N ILE A 76 7.54 -2.80 -6.62
CA ILE A 76 8.83 -2.29 -6.09
C ILE A 76 9.43 -3.28 -5.09
N PHE A 77 8.62 -3.90 -4.23
CA PHE A 77 9.11 -4.93 -3.30
C PHE A 77 9.61 -6.17 -4.04
N TRP A 78 8.91 -6.58 -5.09
CA TRP A 78 9.31 -7.72 -5.92
C TRP A 78 10.62 -7.44 -6.67
N GLN A 79 10.78 -6.23 -7.22
CA GLN A 79 12.01 -5.77 -7.85
C GLN A 79 13.19 -5.78 -6.85
N LYS A 80 12.99 -5.27 -5.63
CA LYS A 80 14.00 -5.31 -4.56
C LYS A 80 14.37 -6.74 -4.16
N ALA A 81 13.42 -7.66 -4.19
CA ALA A 81 13.63 -9.08 -3.92
C ALA A 81 14.16 -9.87 -5.14
N ARG A 82 14.36 -9.21 -6.30
CA ARG A 82 14.74 -9.84 -7.57
C ARG A 82 13.76 -10.95 -8.01
N ILE A 83 12.48 -10.82 -7.66
CA ILE A 83 11.43 -11.73 -8.10
C ILE A 83 10.90 -11.24 -9.45
N PRO A 84 10.96 -12.07 -10.50
CA PRO A 84 10.42 -11.69 -11.80
C PRO A 84 8.91 -11.50 -11.69
N ASN A 85 8.43 -10.36 -12.17
CA ASN A 85 7.00 -10.10 -12.36
C ASN A 85 6.68 -10.25 -13.86
N ARG A 86 5.45 -10.70 -14.16
CA ARG A 86 5.00 -10.79 -15.55
C ARG A 86 4.79 -9.37 -16.07
N GLU A 87 5.54 -8.99 -17.09
CA GLU A 87 5.33 -7.71 -17.76
C GLU A 87 3.90 -7.62 -18.30
N ILE A 88 3.23 -6.51 -18.01
CA ILE A 88 1.96 -6.18 -18.66
C ILE A 88 2.30 -5.81 -20.09
N ARG A 89 2.05 -6.73 -21.02
CA ARG A 89 2.14 -6.43 -22.45
C ARG A 89 0.97 -5.51 -22.79
N HIS A 90 1.28 -4.32 -23.28
CA HIS A 90 0.32 -3.34 -23.79
C HIS A 90 -0.24 -3.75 -25.14
#